data_AF-W2TQZ3-F1
#
_entry.id   AF-W2TQZ3-F1
#
_cell.length_a   1.000
_cell.length_b   1.000
_cell.length_c   1.000
_cell.angle_alpha   90.00
_cell.angle_beta   90.00
_cell.angle_gamma   90.00
#
_symmetry.space_group_name_H-M   'P 1'
#
loop_
_entity.id
_entity.type
_entity.pdbx_description
1 polymer ?
#
loop_
_entity_poly.entity_id
_entity_poly.type
_entity_poly.pdbx_seq_one_letter_code
_entity_poly.pdbx_strand_id
1 'polypeptide(L)'
;MYPWTAPTTTTALVFLVSAFISITSPFVDGATCTADEYCPNGWRVHRKPNYDPTTCDPMSTTKCGKPYQCVHAQCGLNFCCAHHRTLREWKEQNELEHEMEEYDDRSEL
;
A
#
# COMPACT_ATOMS: atom_id res chain seq x y z
N MET A 1 7.09 -81.87 18.59
CA MET A 1 5.68 -81.71 18.18
C MET A 1 5.55 -80.29 17.64
N TYR A 2 5.01 -80.14 16.42
CA TYR A 2 4.80 -78.90 15.63
C TYR A 2 4.04 -77.79 16.41
N PRO A 3 3.72 -76.57 15.88
CA PRO A 3 4.12 -75.87 14.63
C PRO A 3 4.34 -74.32 14.78
N TRP A 4 4.71 -73.66 13.65
CA TRP A 4 4.26 -72.36 13.10
C TRP A 4 4.50 -71.04 13.88
N THR A 5 5.03 -69.97 13.28
CA THR A 5 4.33 -69.03 12.36
C THR A 5 5.38 -68.01 11.84
N ALA A 6 5.55 -67.87 10.53
CA ALA A 6 5.07 -66.79 9.65
C ALA A 6 6.00 -65.55 9.53
N PRO A 7 6.35 -65.12 8.30
CA PRO A 7 7.14 -63.93 8.02
C PRO A 7 6.24 -62.68 8.02
N THR A 8 6.67 -61.59 8.65
CA THR A 8 5.95 -60.31 8.55
C THR A 8 6.75 -59.34 7.69
N THR A 9 6.35 -59.34 6.43
CA THR A 9 6.77 -58.48 5.33
C THR A 9 6.65 -57.01 5.73
N THR A 10 7.77 -56.30 5.59
CA THR A 10 7.87 -54.85 5.49
C THR A 10 7.03 -54.30 4.35
N THR A 11 5.98 -53.54 4.65
CA THR A 11 5.41 -52.52 3.76
C THR A 11 4.80 -51.41 4.61
N ALA A 12 5.67 -50.59 5.21
CA ALA A 12 5.31 -49.32 5.80
C ALA A 12 5.12 -48.27 4.70
N LEU A 13 3.98 -48.29 4.01
CA LEU A 13 3.52 -47.18 3.17
C LEU A 13 1.98 -47.08 3.27
N VAL A 14 1.50 -46.58 4.40
CA VAL A 14 0.13 -46.07 4.51
C VAL A 14 0.20 -44.56 4.33
N PHE A 15 -0.32 -44.12 3.20
CA PHE A 15 -0.50 -42.73 2.79
C PHE A 15 -1.33 -41.97 3.84
N LEU A 16 -0.69 -41.09 4.62
CA LEU A 16 -1.36 -40.09 5.45
C LEU A 16 -1.71 -38.88 4.58
N VAL A 17 -2.83 -38.98 3.87
CA VAL A 17 -3.52 -37.82 3.32
C VAL A 17 -4.58 -37.40 4.35
N SER A 18 -4.23 -36.46 5.23
CA SER A 18 -5.21 -35.71 6.00
C SER A 18 -4.81 -34.24 6.06
N ALA A 19 -5.48 -33.49 5.19
CA ALA A 19 -5.43 -32.05 5.08
C ALA A 19 -5.83 -31.37 6.41
N PHE A 20 -4.84 -30.82 7.11
CA PHE A 20 -5.02 -29.73 8.05
C PHE A 20 -3.89 -28.72 7.87
N ILE A 21 -3.80 -28.17 6.66
CA ILE A 21 -3.18 -26.85 6.49
C ILE A 21 -4.25 -25.88 6.98
N SER A 22 -4.29 -25.64 8.29
CA SER A 22 -4.97 -24.47 8.82
C SER A 22 -4.22 -23.28 8.24
N ILE A 23 -4.81 -22.72 7.19
CA ILE A 23 -4.44 -21.46 6.57
C ILE A 23 -4.52 -20.43 7.69
N THR A 24 -3.42 -20.20 8.41
CA THR A 24 -3.25 -18.95 9.13
C THR A 24 -3.00 -17.91 8.05
N SER A 25 -4.08 -17.43 7.47
CA SER A 25 -4.08 -16.18 6.74
C SER A 25 -3.31 -15.19 7.63
N PRO A 26 -2.26 -14.52 7.13
CA PRO A 26 -1.94 -13.25 7.72
C PRO A 26 -3.19 -12.41 7.45
N PHE A 27 -4.09 -12.35 8.44
CA PHE A 27 -4.98 -11.22 8.55
C PHE A 27 -4.01 -10.07 8.66
N VAL A 28 -3.68 -9.47 7.52
CA VAL A 28 -3.22 -8.10 7.49
C VAL A 28 -4.42 -7.41 8.09
N ASP A 29 -4.39 -7.20 9.40
CA ASP A 29 -5.36 -6.38 10.12
C ASP A 29 -5.43 -5.12 9.28
N GLY A 30 -6.53 -5.00 8.53
CA GLY A 30 -6.75 -3.88 7.65
C GLY A 30 -6.96 -2.73 8.60
N ALA A 31 -5.86 -2.07 8.99
CA ALA A 31 -5.87 -0.90 9.84
C ALA A 31 -6.89 0.05 9.22
N THR A 32 -8.06 0.13 9.85
CA THR A 32 -9.20 0.87 9.33
C THR A 32 -8.96 2.30 9.75
N CYS A 33 -8.21 3.01 8.92
CA CYS A 33 -7.93 4.42 9.12
C CYS A 33 -9.17 5.24 8.75
N THR A 34 -9.60 6.13 9.63
CA THR A 34 -10.61 7.14 9.31
C THR A 34 -9.99 8.31 8.53
N ALA A 35 -10.81 9.12 7.87
CA ALA A 35 -10.32 10.18 6.99
C ALA A 35 -9.49 11.25 7.71
N ASP A 36 -9.77 11.45 8.99
CA ASP A 36 -9.11 12.33 9.93
C ASP A 36 -7.78 11.78 10.47
N GLU A 37 -7.52 10.48 10.30
CA GLU A 37 -6.27 9.84 10.74
C GLU A 37 -5.21 9.74 9.65
N TYR A 38 -5.60 9.92 8.37
CA TYR A 38 -4.69 9.74 7.22
C TYR A 38 -3.49 10.68 7.24
N CYS A 39 -3.69 11.94 7.64
CA CYS A 39 -2.66 12.97 7.65
C CYS A 39 -2.77 13.83 8.90
N PRO A 40 -1.66 14.44 9.37
CA PRO A 40 -1.69 15.32 10.52
C PRO A 40 -2.60 16.55 10.32
N ASN A 41 -2.97 17.21 11.43
CA ASN A 41 -3.72 18.46 11.37
C ASN A 41 -3.00 19.51 10.50
N GLY A 42 -3.75 20.16 9.61
CA GLY A 42 -3.20 21.12 8.64
C GLY A 42 -2.67 20.48 7.35
N TRP A 43 -2.74 19.15 7.21
CA TRP A 43 -2.35 18.43 6.01
C TRP A 43 -3.57 17.92 5.23
N ARG A 44 -3.33 17.53 3.98
CA ARG A 44 -4.31 16.97 3.06
C ARG A 44 -3.74 15.70 2.45
N VAL A 45 -4.53 14.62 2.48
CA VAL A 45 -4.19 13.35 1.84
C VAL A 45 -4.32 13.50 0.32
N HIS A 46 -3.37 12.95 -0.41
CA HIS A 46 -3.48 12.75 -1.84
C HIS A 46 -4.50 11.65 -2.09
N ARG A 47 -5.49 11.92 -2.94
CA ARG A 47 -6.49 10.94 -3.32
C ARG A 47 -6.31 10.56 -4.78
N LYS A 48 -6.52 9.28 -5.06
CA LYS A 48 -6.63 8.75 -6.40
C LYS A 48 -7.92 9.25 -7.07
N PRO A 49 -8.09 9.07 -8.39
CA PRO A 49 -9.32 9.46 -9.11
C PRO A 49 -10.59 8.77 -8.58
N ASN A 50 -10.45 7.60 -7.96
CA ASN A 50 -11.54 6.87 -7.32
C ASN A 50 -11.82 7.34 -5.87
N TYR A 51 -11.23 8.45 -5.44
CA TYR A 51 -11.30 9.04 -4.10
C TYR A 51 -10.60 8.27 -2.99
N ASP A 52 -9.95 7.15 -3.26
CA ASP A 52 -9.19 6.42 -2.24
C ASP A 52 -7.92 7.18 -1.83
N PRO A 53 -7.51 7.10 -0.54
CA PRO A 53 -6.27 7.69 -0.09
C PRO A 53 -5.07 6.96 -0.73
N THR A 54 -4.10 7.74 -1.21
CA THR A 54 -2.86 7.19 -1.76
C THR A 54 -1.91 6.82 -0.63
N THR A 55 -1.67 5.53 -0.45
CA THR A 55 -0.65 5.00 0.46
C THR A 55 0.73 5.06 -0.18
N CYS A 56 1.76 5.10 0.65
CA CYS A 56 3.16 5.07 0.21
C CYS A 56 3.96 4.11 1.10
N ASP A 57 5.14 3.71 0.63
CA ASP A 57 6.11 2.97 1.44
C ASP A 57 7.37 3.84 1.56
N PRO A 58 7.79 4.24 2.77
CA PRO A 58 8.97 5.08 2.97
C PRO A 58 10.27 4.43 2.50
N MET A 59 10.31 3.09 2.35
CA MET A 59 11.46 2.36 1.82
C MET A 59 11.37 2.09 0.32
N SER A 60 10.23 2.39 -0.30
CA SER A 60 10.03 2.21 -1.73
C SER A 60 10.70 3.31 -2.55
N THR A 61 11.14 2.95 -3.76
CA THR A 61 11.66 3.90 -4.74
C THR A 61 10.56 4.77 -5.35
N THR A 62 9.29 4.35 -5.26
CA THR A 62 8.14 5.10 -5.74
C THR A 62 7.80 6.22 -4.77
N LYS A 63 8.08 7.46 -5.18
CA LYS A 63 7.80 8.66 -4.39
C LYS A 63 6.36 9.13 -4.60
N CYS A 64 5.82 9.78 -3.58
CA CYS A 64 4.60 10.58 -3.72
C CYS A 64 4.82 11.67 -4.78
N GLY A 65 3.79 11.93 -5.60
CA GLY A 65 3.82 13.03 -6.56
C GLY A 65 3.92 14.38 -5.82
N LYS A 66 4.62 15.36 -6.40
CA LYS A 66 4.68 16.71 -5.82
C LYS A 66 3.27 17.32 -5.75
N PRO A 67 2.95 18.10 -4.71
CA PRO A 67 3.78 18.51 -3.58
C PRO A 67 3.68 17.57 -2.35
N TYR A 68 3.19 16.34 -2.54
CA TYR A 68 2.94 15.40 -1.47
C TYR A 68 4.20 14.66 -1.03
N GLN A 69 4.23 14.28 0.24
CA GLN A 69 5.31 13.54 0.89
C GLN A 69 4.74 12.33 1.62
N CYS A 70 5.55 11.30 1.77
CA CYS A 70 5.14 10.10 2.50
C CYS A 70 5.17 10.38 4.01
N VAL A 71 4.00 10.31 4.66
CA VAL A 71 3.83 10.61 6.08
C VAL A 71 3.22 9.41 6.80
N HIS A 72 3.74 9.10 7.98
CA HIS A 72 3.20 8.05 8.84
C HIS A 72 1.95 8.55 9.57
N ALA A 73 0.83 7.84 9.39
CA ALA A 73 -0.45 8.13 10.02
C ALA A 73 -0.55 7.50 11.41
N GLN A 74 -1.50 8.01 12.21
CA GLN A 74 -1.75 7.50 13.56
C GLN A 74 -2.27 6.06 13.56
N CYS A 75 -2.96 5.65 12.49
CA CYS A 75 -3.46 4.30 12.30
C CYS A 75 -2.39 3.29 11.82
N GLY A 76 -1.11 3.67 11.75
CA GLY A 76 0.00 2.76 11.45
C GLY A 76 0.26 2.52 9.94
N LEU A 77 -0.51 3.14 9.06
CA LEU A 77 -0.24 3.17 7.62
C LEU A 77 0.52 4.44 7.21
N ASN A 78 1.10 4.44 6.02
CA ASN A 78 1.76 5.62 5.46
C ASN A 78 0.96 6.15 4.27
N PHE A 79 0.75 7.46 4.22
CA PHE A 79 -0.01 8.13 3.17
C PHE A 79 0.77 9.27 2.53
N CYS A 80 0.46 9.55 1.27
CA CYS A 80 0.95 10.73 0.60
C CYS A 80 0.16 11.96 1.09
N CYS A 81 0.81 12.84 1.84
CA CYS A 81 0.20 14.02 2.45
C CYS A 81 0.94 15.29 2.02
N ALA A 82 0.22 16.41 1.89
CA ALA A 82 0.81 17.73 1.69
C ALA A 82 0.25 18.72 2.72
N HIS A 83 1.10 19.61 3.23
CA HIS A 83 0.64 20.68 4.10
C HIS A 83 -0.24 21.66 3.31
N HIS A 84 -1.34 22.14 3.90
CA HIS A 84 -2.33 22.96 3.21
C HIS A 84 -1.71 24.22 2.56
N ARG A 85 -0.78 24.87 3.27
CA ARG A 85 -0.05 26.03 2.76
C ARG A 85 0.77 25.69 1.50
N THR A 86 1.57 24.63 1.57
CA THR A 86 2.42 24.18 0.46
C THR A 86 1.58 23.71 -0.72
N LEU A 87 0.47 23.03 -0.47
CA LEU A 87 -0.44 22.59 -1.53
C LEU A 87 -1.06 23.78 -2.26
N ARG A 88 -1.40 24.86 -1.55
CA ARG A 88 -1.93 26.08 -2.16
C ARG A 88 -0.87 26.81 -2.97
N GLU A 89 0.29 27.07 -2.37
CA GLU A 89 1.42 27.74 -3.04
C GLU A 89 1.85 26.98 -4.31
N TRP A 90 1.87 25.64 -4.24
CA TRP A 90 2.19 24.81 -5.40
C TRP A 90 1.15 24.88 -6.52
N LYS A 91 -0.16 24.97 -6.18
CA LYS A 91 -1.21 25.13 -7.18
C LYS A 91 -1.12 26.49 -7.87
N GLU A 92 -0.96 27.56 -7.08
CA GLU A 92 -0.80 28.93 -7.60
C GLU A 92 0.43 29.01 -8.53
N GLN A 93 1.55 28.40 -8.14
CA GLN A 93 2.75 28.34 -8.98
C GLN A 93 2.50 27.56 -10.28
N ASN A 94 1.87 26.39 -10.20
CA ASN A 94 1.63 25.55 -11.37
C ASN A 94 0.64 26.19 -12.36
N GLU A 95 -0.32 26.98 -11.88
CA GLU A 95 -1.22 27.77 -12.72
C GLU A 95 -0.45 28.86 -13.47
N LEU A 96 0.44 29.59 -12.79
CA LEU A 96 1.27 30.63 -13.40
C LEU A 96 2.25 30.08 -14.45
N GLU A 97 2.90 28.94 -14.16
CA GLU A 97 3.81 28.28 -15.10
C GLU A 97 3.07 27.88 -16.39
N HIS A 98 1.86 27.31 -16.26
CA HIS A 98 1.05 26.93 -17.42
C HIS A 98 0.61 28.15 -18.26
N GLU A 99 0.22 29.26 -17.62
CA GLU A 99 -0.14 30.49 -18.35
C GLU A 99 1.05 31.10 -19.12
N MET A 100 2.26 30.99 -18.57
CA MET A 100 3.48 31.45 -19.24
C MET A 100 3.82 30.58 -20.45
N GLU A 101 3.74 29.26 -20.30
CA GLU A 101 3.99 28.31 -21.39
C GLU A 101 3.02 28.52 -22.57
N GLU A 102 1.73 28.74 -22.29
CA GLU A 102 0.74 29.04 -23.34
C GLU A 102 1.00 30.39 -24.06
N TYR A 103 1.56 31.37 -23.37
CA TYR A 103 1.89 32.66 -23.98
C TYR A 103 3.13 32.56 -24.89
N ASP A 104 4.13 31.80 -24.47
CA ASP A 104 5.36 31.56 -25.24
C ASP A 104 5.06 30.82 -26.56
N ASP A 105 4.32 29.71 -26.49
CA ASP A 105 3.94 28.91 -27.67
C ASP A 105 3.12 29.72 -28.71
N ARG A 106 2.25 30.62 -28.24
CA ARG A 106 1.50 31.52 -29.13
C ARG A 106 2.35 32.66 -29.71
N SER A 107 3.45 33.04 -29.05
CA SER A 107 4.34 34.10 -29.54
C SER A 107 5.34 33.62 -30.58
N GLU A 108 5.56 32.30 -30.71
CA GLU A 108 6.43 31.68 -31.72
C GLU A 108 5.71 31.33 -33.05
N LEU A 109 4.40 31.61 -33.15
CA LEU A 109 3.56 31.46 -34.35
C LEU A 109 3.34 32.79 -35.10
#